data_AF-A0A1T4ZPF2-F1
#
_entry.id   AF-A0A1T4ZPF2-F1
#
_cell.length_a   1.000
_cell.length_b   1.000
_cell.length_c   1.000
_cell.angle_alpha   90.00
_cell.angle_beta   90.00
_cell.angle_gamma   90.00
#
_symmetry.space_group_name_H-M   'P 1'
#
loop_
_entity.id
_entity.type
_entity.pdbx_description
1 polymer ?
#
loop_
_entity_poly.entity_id
_entity_poly.type
_entity_poly.pdbx_seq_one_letter_code
_entity_poly.pdbx_strand_id
1 'polypeptide(L)'
;MVDQITSNESLYVVRDLIAPIANINFFIKLGDSGVNYSDEELAGIIKADNYAKTKQKIQEFAVRCEERLESFKQRLRETEAELEAAQHRADANRPGSPPGEMFLDRTDHNAVARHNAKVNEYNNKVDLHRRLVDQMMRSKERYEDALERFKEKKAEVEEQVREKTEELKPALDSDMAAFLGKLQQLVFDCFHNKALIFEPFVLLFMAKKAYVFLYDRIENNSDRNTASNTFRQLNGELETLVEKYSDELKQAFTEIVKYLYECFCENEAIFDSMQKQLEQLPYDICNSNDDSAHSLTSLVVDTNFQYKDIIDPNELARVEARIRDRQQQFKNNITEIDTFTNQMTETFDTIAEVLADSKTKLQLIRQNKETRMGEAFDYSRFVLGVFYEEVQDEYLKQQKTLLEAMQLEIETALGINLTKLIKTILDTELLSVSAAQAIDSNTSFAFLEYRQKLQKKRQEFTGGIRTLDDQLQEISKLPQEKSEDFAKQMSNLLVISVFPLANLGTLFPVYQALTKFTPALGSGHPVYEELREKTKSKLQGFAIAHALIAILIGSVAFAVKNDQKPFILGGAAVYTVSGGVLFLQKKQLTNL
;
A
#
# COMPACT_ATOMS: atom_id res chain seq x y z
N MET A 1 54.11 -10.41 1.75
CA MET A 1 53.33 -9.84 2.87
C MET A 1 52.26 -8.88 2.34
N VAL A 2 52.62 -7.84 1.57
CA VAL A 2 51.64 -6.91 0.95
C VAL A 2 50.59 -7.65 0.10
N ASP A 3 51.00 -8.49 -0.85
CA ASP A 3 50.08 -9.32 -1.67
C ASP A 3 49.26 -10.36 -0.87
N GLN A 4 49.61 -10.61 0.41
CA GLN A 4 48.90 -11.56 1.29
C GLN A 4 47.91 -10.88 2.24
N ILE A 5 48.15 -9.61 2.60
CA ILE A 5 47.23 -8.80 3.41
C ILE A 5 46.10 -8.25 2.53
N THR A 6 46.39 -7.98 1.25
CA THR A 6 45.41 -7.52 0.25
C THR A 6 44.79 -8.66 -0.57
N SER A 7 45.25 -9.91 -0.42
CA SER A 7 44.53 -11.04 -1.02
C SER A 7 43.26 -11.29 -0.23
N ASN A 8 42.13 -11.42 -0.93
CA ASN A 8 40.84 -11.78 -0.34
C ASN A 8 40.93 -13.04 0.56
N GLU A 9 41.92 -13.92 0.35
CA GLU A 9 42.11 -15.15 1.11
C GLU A 9 42.40 -14.95 2.61
N SER A 10 43.12 -13.90 3.03
CA SER A 10 43.40 -13.66 4.46
C SER A 10 42.20 -13.05 5.22
N LEU A 11 41.37 -12.26 4.51
CA LEU A 11 40.15 -11.63 5.02
C LEU A 11 39.05 -12.66 5.34
N TYR A 12 38.90 -13.69 4.51
CA TYR A 12 37.98 -14.79 4.80
C TYR A 12 38.39 -15.55 6.07
N VAL A 13 39.68 -15.63 6.40
CA VAL A 13 40.16 -16.43 7.53
C VAL A 13 39.64 -15.91 8.87
N VAL A 14 39.73 -14.61 9.17
CA VAL A 14 39.24 -14.07 10.45
C VAL A 14 37.71 -14.16 10.53
N ARG A 15 37.03 -13.85 9.43
CA ARG A 15 35.58 -13.94 9.34
C ARG A 15 35.09 -15.38 9.51
N ASP A 16 35.71 -16.34 8.86
CA ASP A 16 35.32 -17.75 8.95
C ASP A 16 35.59 -18.36 10.32
N LEU A 17 36.56 -17.82 11.08
CA LEU A 17 36.84 -18.25 12.45
C LEU A 17 35.78 -17.78 13.44
N ILE A 18 35.27 -16.55 13.30
CA ILE A 18 34.30 -15.98 14.26
C ILE A 18 32.85 -16.21 13.83
N ALA A 19 32.56 -16.29 12.52
CA ALA A 19 31.20 -16.47 12.01
C ALA A 19 30.46 -17.65 12.66
N PRO A 20 31.09 -18.79 13.01
CA PRO A 20 30.43 -19.89 13.73
C PRO A 20 29.92 -19.51 15.12
N ILE A 21 30.53 -18.52 15.78
CA ILE A 21 30.25 -18.17 17.18
C ILE A 21 29.63 -16.78 17.37
N ALA A 22 29.63 -15.89 16.36
CA ALA A 22 28.95 -14.59 16.46
C ALA A 22 28.69 -13.92 15.11
N ASN A 23 27.85 -12.87 15.13
CA ASN A 23 27.73 -11.91 14.06
C ASN A 23 28.88 -10.88 14.14
N ILE A 24 29.90 -11.09 13.32
CA ILE A 24 31.14 -10.30 13.30
C ILE A 24 30.92 -8.81 12.98
N ASN A 25 29.96 -8.51 12.09
CA ASN A 25 29.73 -7.14 11.64
C ASN A 25 29.37 -6.20 12.79
N PHE A 26 28.68 -6.74 13.78
CA PHE A 26 28.31 -6.01 14.99
C PHE A 26 29.53 -5.48 15.74
N PHE A 27 30.53 -6.33 15.93
CA PHE A 27 31.72 -5.98 16.71
C PHE A 27 32.72 -5.11 15.93
N ILE A 28 32.48 -4.81 14.66
CA ILE A 28 33.39 -4.02 13.82
C ILE A 28 32.83 -2.66 13.46
N LYS A 29 31.52 -2.54 13.27
CA LYS A 29 30.88 -1.26 12.95
C LYS A 29 31.10 -0.21 14.04
N LEU A 30 31.36 1.01 13.61
CA LEU A 30 31.46 2.18 14.48
C LEU A 30 30.03 2.62 14.84
N GLY A 31 29.70 2.68 16.14
CA GLY A 31 28.44 3.26 16.62
C GLY A 31 27.37 2.33 17.20
N ASP A 32 27.56 1.00 17.25
CA ASP A 32 26.52 0.07 17.74
C ASP A 32 26.53 -0.16 19.28
N SER A 33 27.48 0.42 20.03
CA SER A 33 27.62 0.19 21.48
C SER A 33 26.57 0.88 22.35
N GLY A 34 25.92 1.94 21.85
CA GLY A 34 24.92 2.73 22.56
C GLY A 34 23.48 2.20 22.47
N VAL A 35 23.24 1.12 21.71
CA VAL A 35 21.90 0.54 21.53
C VAL A 35 21.62 -0.48 22.64
N ASN A 36 20.42 -0.40 23.24
CA ASN A 36 19.94 -1.40 24.20
C ASN A 36 19.35 -2.58 23.44
N TYR A 37 20.05 -3.72 23.50
CA TYR A 37 19.61 -5.00 22.94
C TYR A 37 18.88 -5.82 24.01
N SER A 38 17.78 -6.46 23.61
CA SER A 38 17.13 -7.47 24.42
C SER A 38 18.00 -8.73 24.56
N ASP A 39 17.76 -9.52 25.60
CA ASP A 39 18.47 -10.79 25.83
C ASP A 39 18.36 -11.75 24.63
N GLU A 40 17.24 -11.73 23.90
CA GLU A 40 17.05 -12.53 22.69
C GLU A 40 17.88 -12.04 21.50
N GLU A 41 18.00 -10.72 21.31
CA GLU A 41 18.87 -10.14 20.30
C GLU A 41 20.35 -10.41 20.63
N LEU A 42 20.73 -10.26 21.89
CA LEU A 42 22.08 -10.59 22.38
C LEU A 42 22.41 -12.05 22.13
N ALA A 43 21.51 -12.96 22.50
CA ALA A 43 21.64 -14.39 22.24
C ALA A 43 21.82 -14.69 20.74
N GLY A 44 21.12 -13.97 19.86
CA GLY A 44 21.29 -14.06 18.41
C GLY A 44 22.65 -13.55 17.93
N ILE A 45 23.15 -12.44 18.49
CA ILE A 45 24.44 -11.85 18.12
C ILE A 45 25.61 -12.80 18.44
N ILE A 46 25.59 -13.45 19.61
CA ILE A 46 26.68 -14.35 20.06
C ILE A 46 26.39 -15.85 19.84
N LYS A 47 25.30 -16.17 19.11
CA LYS A 47 24.86 -17.56 18.86
C LYS A 47 24.83 -18.41 20.16
N ALA A 48 24.05 -17.93 21.14
CA ALA A 48 23.95 -18.49 22.49
C ALA A 48 23.21 -19.84 22.51
N ASP A 49 23.96 -20.94 22.50
CA ASP A 49 23.44 -22.32 22.47
C ASP A 49 22.71 -22.71 23.75
N ASN A 50 23.20 -22.32 24.94
CA ASN A 50 22.58 -22.66 26.21
C ASN A 50 21.29 -21.86 26.43
N TYR A 51 21.26 -20.59 26.04
CA TYR A 51 20.05 -19.77 26.03
C TYR A 51 18.98 -20.41 25.14
N ALA A 52 19.32 -20.79 23.91
CA ALA A 52 18.38 -21.43 22.99
C ALA A 52 17.81 -22.76 23.55
N LYS A 53 18.68 -23.62 24.12
CA LYS A 53 18.26 -24.87 24.76
C LYS A 53 17.37 -24.63 25.98
N THR A 54 17.67 -23.62 26.79
CA THR A 54 16.91 -23.29 28.00
C THR A 54 15.55 -22.72 27.61
N LYS A 55 15.50 -21.82 26.63
CA LYS A 55 14.25 -21.30 26.05
C LYS A 55 13.35 -22.43 25.53
N GLN A 56 13.90 -23.41 24.83
CA GLN A 56 13.15 -24.58 24.38
C GLN A 56 12.60 -25.39 25.58
N LYS A 57 13.41 -25.67 26.60
CA LYS A 57 12.96 -26.40 27.80
C LYS A 57 11.83 -25.68 28.55
N ILE A 58 11.89 -24.35 28.62
CA ILE A 58 10.84 -23.52 29.23
C ILE A 58 9.55 -23.58 28.41
N GLN A 59 9.65 -23.52 27.08
CA GLN A 59 8.49 -23.68 26.19
C GLN A 59 7.83 -25.06 26.38
N GLU A 60 8.61 -26.14 26.39
CA GLU A 60 8.11 -27.49 26.65
C GLU A 60 7.50 -27.62 28.06
N PHE A 61 8.08 -26.94 29.06
CA PHE A 61 7.52 -26.88 30.40
C PHE A 61 6.18 -26.13 30.46
N ALA A 62 6.08 -25.00 29.78
CA ALA A 62 4.84 -24.23 29.68
C ALA A 62 3.72 -25.05 29.02
N VAL A 63 4.04 -25.77 27.94
CA VAL A 63 3.08 -26.69 27.28
C VAL A 63 2.59 -27.77 28.26
N ARG A 64 3.50 -28.42 29.01
CA ARG A 64 3.11 -29.42 30.02
C ARG A 64 2.25 -28.83 31.14
N CYS A 65 2.48 -27.57 31.51
CA CYS A 65 1.65 -26.92 32.53
C CYS A 65 0.26 -26.59 31.99
N GLU A 66 0.16 -26.17 30.73
CA GLU A 66 -1.11 -25.94 30.04
C GLU A 66 -1.93 -27.24 29.91
N GLU A 67 -1.27 -28.37 29.58
CA GLU A 67 -1.91 -29.69 29.57
C GLU A 67 -2.48 -30.08 30.94
N ARG A 68 -1.80 -29.72 32.05
CA ARG A 68 -2.32 -29.96 33.41
C ARG A 68 -3.57 -29.12 33.68
N LEU A 69 -3.63 -27.88 33.18
CA LEU A 69 -4.81 -27.02 33.29
C LEU A 69 -6.01 -27.55 32.50
N GLU A 70 -5.80 -28.37 31.47
CA GLU A 70 -6.88 -28.88 30.63
C GLU A 70 -7.88 -29.74 31.42
N SER A 71 -7.41 -30.53 32.40
CA SER A 71 -8.29 -31.29 33.29
C SER A 71 -9.20 -30.39 34.15
N PHE A 72 -8.70 -29.22 34.58
CA PHE A 72 -9.47 -28.24 35.33
C PHE A 72 -10.44 -27.47 34.42
N LYS A 73 -10.03 -27.13 33.19
CA LYS A 73 -10.92 -26.53 32.19
C LYS A 73 -12.05 -27.47 31.81
N GLN A 74 -11.76 -28.75 31.63
CA GLN A 74 -12.78 -29.75 31.34
C GLN A 74 -13.79 -29.84 32.50
N ARG A 75 -13.30 -29.92 33.74
CA ARG A 75 -14.17 -29.95 34.92
C ARG A 75 -15.00 -28.67 35.08
N LEU A 76 -14.43 -27.52 34.74
CA LEU A 76 -15.16 -26.25 34.73
C LEU A 76 -16.29 -26.28 33.70
N ARG A 77 -16.03 -26.74 32.47
CA ARG A 77 -17.06 -26.91 31.42
C ARG A 77 -18.16 -27.91 31.82
N GLU A 78 -17.78 -29.02 32.46
CA GLU A 78 -18.74 -30.03 32.94
C GLU A 78 -19.66 -29.45 34.02
N THR A 79 -19.10 -28.74 34.99
CA THR A 79 -19.89 -28.10 36.07
C THR A 79 -20.74 -26.92 35.57
N GLU A 80 -20.27 -26.19 34.56
CA GLU A 80 -21.03 -25.15 33.87
C GLU A 80 -22.25 -25.75 33.16
N ALA A 81 -22.07 -26.84 32.39
CA ALA A 81 -23.16 -27.54 31.73
C ALA A 81 -24.16 -28.15 32.73
N GLU A 82 -23.70 -28.67 33.87
CA GLU A 82 -24.58 -29.14 34.96
C GLU A 82 -25.41 -28.01 35.56
N LEU A 83 -24.82 -26.81 35.74
CA LEU A 83 -25.51 -25.63 36.24
C LEU A 83 -26.55 -25.15 35.23
N GLU A 84 -26.20 -25.02 33.96
CA GLU A 84 -27.11 -24.63 32.89
C GLU A 84 -28.30 -25.59 32.78
N ALA A 85 -28.06 -26.90 32.82
CA ALA A 85 -29.11 -27.92 32.79
C ALA A 85 -30.02 -27.85 34.03
N ALA A 86 -29.46 -27.61 35.22
CA ALA A 86 -30.23 -27.45 36.45
C ALA A 86 -31.08 -26.18 36.42
N GLN A 87 -30.52 -25.07 35.92
CA GLN A 87 -31.21 -23.80 35.75
C GLN A 87 -32.38 -23.93 34.76
N HIS A 88 -32.14 -24.52 33.58
CA HIS A 88 -33.19 -24.76 32.59
C HIS A 88 -34.33 -25.63 33.15
N ARG A 89 -34.02 -26.67 33.94
CA ARG A 89 -35.04 -27.50 34.59
C ARG A 89 -35.83 -26.73 35.64
N ALA A 90 -35.17 -25.90 36.45
CA ALA A 90 -35.83 -25.06 37.44
C ALA A 90 -36.78 -24.05 36.78
N ASP A 91 -36.32 -23.38 35.71
CA ASP A 91 -37.09 -22.40 34.95
C ASP A 91 -38.28 -23.03 34.23
N ALA A 92 -38.10 -24.19 33.58
CA ALA A 92 -39.18 -24.90 32.88
C ALA A 92 -40.30 -25.40 33.82
N ASN A 93 -39.98 -25.66 35.09
CA ASN A 93 -40.92 -26.12 36.10
C ASN A 93 -41.38 -25.01 37.06
N ARG A 94 -41.12 -23.75 36.73
CA ARG A 94 -41.54 -22.61 37.55
C ARG A 94 -43.07 -22.61 37.70
N PRO A 95 -43.61 -22.66 38.92
CA PRO A 95 -45.05 -22.66 39.11
C PRO A 95 -45.61 -21.33 38.62
N GLY A 96 -46.74 -21.39 37.92
CA GLY A 96 -47.49 -20.21 37.50
C GLY A 96 -48.14 -19.49 38.69
N SER A 97 -49.20 -18.73 38.43
CA SER A 97 -49.96 -18.09 39.50
C SER A 97 -50.68 -19.13 40.38
N PRO A 98 -50.79 -18.88 41.71
CA PRO A 98 -51.55 -19.74 42.60
C PRO A 98 -53.02 -19.81 42.17
N PRO A 99 -53.71 -20.94 42.40
CA PRO A 99 -55.15 -21.04 42.14
C PRO A 99 -55.90 -19.97 42.94
N GLY A 100 -56.70 -19.15 42.26
CA GLY A 100 -57.42 -18.04 42.87
C GLY A 100 -58.34 -18.46 44.02
N GLU A 101 -58.63 -17.52 44.91
CA GLU A 101 -59.57 -17.71 46.01
C GLU A 101 -60.93 -18.14 45.45
N MET A 102 -61.33 -19.37 45.76
CA MET A 102 -62.65 -19.85 45.39
C MET A 102 -63.58 -19.56 46.57
N PHE A 103 -64.56 -18.69 46.34
CA PHE A 103 -65.67 -18.48 47.26
C PHE A 103 -66.55 -19.73 47.24
N LEU A 104 -66.16 -20.72 48.04
CA LEU A 104 -66.80 -22.03 48.08
C LEU A 104 -67.91 -22.06 49.12
N ASP A 105 -69.13 -22.23 48.64
CA ASP A 105 -70.27 -22.62 49.46
C ASP A 105 -69.98 -24.00 50.10
N ARG A 106 -69.96 -24.06 51.44
CA ARG A 106 -69.46 -25.21 52.22
C ARG A 106 -70.23 -26.51 51.97
N THR A 107 -71.40 -26.43 51.33
CA THR A 107 -72.26 -27.57 51.02
C THR A 107 -71.97 -28.22 49.66
N ASP A 108 -71.23 -27.58 48.75
CA ASP A 108 -70.79 -28.24 47.51
C ASP A 108 -69.44 -28.95 47.72
N HIS A 109 -69.54 -30.17 48.24
CA HIS A 109 -68.38 -31.03 48.47
C HIS A 109 -67.56 -31.29 47.19
N ASN A 110 -68.17 -31.24 45.99
CA ASN A 110 -67.47 -31.45 44.72
C ASN A 110 -66.66 -30.21 44.28
N ALA A 111 -67.10 -29.00 44.61
CA ALA A 111 -66.36 -27.78 44.33
C ALA A 111 -65.17 -27.59 45.30
N VAL A 112 -65.38 -27.87 46.59
CA VAL A 112 -64.30 -27.87 47.61
C VAL A 112 -63.24 -28.92 47.29
N ALA A 113 -63.63 -30.14 46.91
CA ALA A 113 -62.69 -31.19 46.52
C ALA A 113 -61.87 -30.80 45.27
N ARG A 114 -62.48 -30.15 44.28
CA ARG A 114 -61.79 -29.69 43.05
C ARG A 114 -60.83 -28.53 43.31
N HIS A 115 -61.18 -27.59 44.19
CA HIS A 115 -60.26 -26.51 44.60
C HIS A 115 -59.10 -27.05 45.42
N ASN A 116 -59.37 -27.91 46.42
CA ASN A 116 -58.32 -28.57 47.19
C ASN A 116 -57.39 -29.41 46.30
N ALA A 117 -57.90 -30.09 45.28
CA ALA A 117 -57.09 -30.80 44.30
C ALA A 117 -56.17 -29.85 43.51
N LYS A 118 -56.66 -28.68 43.08
CA LYS A 118 -55.86 -27.65 42.39
C LYS A 118 -54.83 -26.99 43.30
N VAL A 119 -55.18 -26.71 44.55
CA VAL A 119 -54.26 -26.19 45.57
C VAL A 119 -53.17 -27.23 45.87
N ASN A 120 -53.54 -28.49 46.03
CA ASN A 120 -52.57 -29.58 46.22
C ASN A 120 -51.67 -29.75 45.00
N GLU A 121 -52.20 -29.67 43.78
CA GLU A 121 -51.40 -29.73 42.55
C GLU A 121 -50.43 -28.53 42.44
N TYR A 122 -50.88 -27.32 42.80
CA TYR A 122 -50.03 -26.13 42.85
C TYR A 122 -48.94 -26.26 43.91
N ASN A 123 -49.30 -26.68 45.13
CA ASN A 123 -48.34 -26.90 46.22
C ASN A 123 -47.31 -27.97 45.83
N ASN A 124 -47.73 -29.05 45.17
CA ASN A 124 -46.82 -30.06 44.63
C ASN A 124 -45.85 -29.47 43.58
N LYS A 125 -46.32 -28.55 42.71
CA LYS A 125 -45.48 -27.84 41.73
C LYS A 125 -44.51 -26.86 42.41
N VAL A 126 -44.95 -26.14 43.44
CA VAL A 126 -44.10 -25.27 44.25
C VAL A 126 -43.03 -26.08 44.98
N ASP A 127 -43.40 -27.19 45.61
CA ASP A 127 -42.47 -28.09 46.30
C ASP A 127 -41.46 -28.71 45.32
N LEU A 128 -41.90 -29.12 44.13
CA LEU A 128 -41.01 -29.59 43.07
C LEU A 128 -40.04 -28.50 42.62
N HIS A 129 -40.53 -27.29 42.35
CA HIS A 129 -39.70 -26.16 41.93
C HIS A 129 -38.70 -25.76 43.02
N ARG A 130 -39.11 -25.75 44.30
CA ARG A 130 -38.21 -25.49 45.42
C ARG A 130 -37.06 -26.50 45.47
N ARG A 131 -37.35 -27.80 45.29
CA ARG A 131 -36.31 -28.84 45.19
C ARG A 131 -35.38 -28.64 44.01
N LEU A 132 -35.90 -28.20 42.86
CA LEU A 132 -35.10 -27.91 41.66
C LEU A 132 -34.22 -26.66 41.84
N VAL A 133 -34.71 -25.61 42.50
CA VAL A 133 -33.93 -24.43 42.87
C VAL A 133 -32.84 -24.80 43.87
N ASP A 134 -33.14 -25.63 44.88
CA ASP A 134 -32.13 -26.13 45.81
C ASP A 134 -31.05 -26.96 45.07
N GLN A 135 -31.45 -27.74 44.07
CA GLN A 135 -30.51 -28.49 43.22
C GLN A 135 -29.66 -27.57 42.33
N MET A 136 -30.25 -26.51 41.77
CA MET A 136 -29.53 -25.47 41.00
C MET A 136 -28.52 -24.74 41.87
N MET A 137 -28.88 -24.34 43.09
CA MET A 137 -27.96 -23.68 44.02
C MET A 137 -26.77 -24.57 44.38
N ARG A 138 -26.99 -25.88 44.59
CA ARG A 138 -25.89 -26.85 44.79
C ARG A 138 -25.02 -27.04 43.55
N SER A 139 -25.58 -26.97 42.35
CA SER A 139 -24.78 -26.98 41.10
C SER A 139 -23.97 -25.69 40.95
N LYS A 140 -24.54 -24.54 41.36
CA LYS A 140 -23.88 -23.24 41.34
C LYS A 140 -22.67 -23.22 42.28
N GLU A 141 -22.83 -23.68 43.51
CA GLU A 141 -21.72 -23.82 44.48
C GLU A 141 -20.60 -24.72 43.93
N ARG A 142 -20.95 -25.81 43.24
CA ARG A 142 -19.97 -26.72 42.60
C ARG A 142 -19.22 -26.07 41.44
N TYR A 143 -19.88 -25.23 40.64
CA TYR A 143 -19.24 -24.46 39.57
C TYR A 143 -18.34 -23.36 40.15
N GLU A 144 -18.79 -22.62 41.18
CA GLU A 144 -18.00 -21.59 41.84
C GLU A 144 -16.72 -22.17 42.47
N ASP A 145 -16.82 -23.32 43.17
CA ASP A 145 -15.65 -24.06 43.69
C ASP A 145 -14.71 -24.54 42.57
N ALA A 146 -15.25 -25.04 41.45
CA ALA A 146 -14.44 -25.44 40.30
C ALA A 146 -13.72 -24.24 39.65
N LEU A 147 -14.37 -23.08 39.57
CA LEU A 147 -13.82 -21.84 39.03
C LEU A 147 -12.70 -21.29 39.92
N GLU A 148 -12.89 -21.29 41.23
CA GLU A 148 -11.89 -20.84 42.19
C GLU A 148 -10.63 -21.72 42.10
N ARG A 149 -10.79 -23.05 42.12
CA ARG A 149 -9.67 -23.99 41.95
C ARG A 149 -8.96 -23.84 40.61
N PHE A 150 -9.69 -23.57 39.53
CA PHE A 150 -9.07 -23.29 38.23
C PHE A 150 -8.23 -22.02 38.27
N LYS A 151 -8.73 -20.93 38.87
CA LYS A 151 -8.00 -19.67 39.00
C LYS A 151 -6.73 -19.82 39.84
N GLU A 152 -6.82 -20.49 41.00
CA GLU A 152 -5.67 -20.78 41.84
C GLU A 152 -4.62 -21.60 41.09
N LYS A 153 -5.05 -22.67 40.41
CA LYS A 153 -4.12 -23.52 39.67
C LYS A 153 -3.49 -22.80 38.48
N LYS A 154 -4.25 -21.95 37.79
CA LYS A 154 -3.73 -21.10 36.71
C LYS A 154 -2.65 -20.16 37.23
N ALA A 155 -2.89 -19.46 38.35
CA ALA A 155 -1.91 -18.57 38.96
C ALA A 155 -0.64 -19.32 39.42
N GLU A 156 -0.78 -20.51 40.00
CA GLU A 156 0.35 -21.38 40.37
C GLU A 156 1.19 -21.78 39.15
N VAL A 157 0.53 -22.12 38.03
CA VAL A 157 1.20 -22.47 36.77
C VAL A 157 1.92 -21.26 36.16
N GLU A 158 1.26 -20.10 36.13
CA GLU A 158 1.87 -18.86 35.63
C GLU A 158 3.12 -18.49 36.44
N GLU A 159 3.05 -18.66 37.76
CA GLU A 159 4.19 -18.44 38.67
C GLU A 159 5.33 -19.43 38.40
N GLN A 160 5.04 -20.73 38.26
CA GLN A 160 6.06 -21.74 37.94
C GLN A 160 6.74 -21.50 36.59
N VAL A 161 5.99 -21.04 35.58
CA VAL A 161 6.56 -20.68 34.27
C VAL A 161 7.43 -19.43 34.39
N ARG A 162 7.01 -18.45 35.20
CA ARG A 162 7.77 -17.24 35.48
C ARG A 162 9.09 -17.55 36.18
N GLU A 163 9.07 -18.31 37.27
CA GLU A 163 10.27 -18.79 37.98
C GLU A 163 11.21 -19.55 37.03
N LYS A 164 10.65 -20.37 36.14
CA LYS A 164 11.45 -21.07 35.12
C LYS A 164 12.04 -20.15 34.06
N THR A 165 11.37 -19.06 33.74
CA THR A 165 11.85 -18.05 32.79
C THR A 165 13.06 -17.28 33.35
N GLU A 166 13.17 -17.15 34.68
CA GLU A 166 14.36 -16.57 35.32
C GLU A 166 15.65 -17.39 35.05
N GLU A 167 15.55 -18.67 34.66
CA GLU A 167 16.71 -19.50 34.27
C GLU A 167 17.35 -19.05 32.94
N LEU A 168 16.66 -18.23 32.13
CA LEU A 168 17.20 -17.71 30.86
C LEU A 168 18.39 -16.80 31.06
N LYS A 169 18.35 -15.93 32.08
CA LYS A 169 19.41 -14.93 32.30
C LYS A 169 20.75 -15.58 32.69
N PRO A 170 20.81 -16.52 33.66
CA PRO A 170 22.03 -17.28 33.93
C PRO A 170 22.53 -18.10 32.73
N ALA A 171 21.63 -18.64 31.90
CA ALA A 171 22.03 -19.35 30.70
C ALA A 171 22.70 -18.43 29.67
N LEU A 172 22.17 -17.21 29.50
CA LEU A 172 22.78 -16.19 28.65
C LEU A 172 24.13 -15.71 29.20
N ASP A 173 24.23 -15.47 30.51
CA ASP A 173 25.49 -15.07 31.17
C ASP A 173 26.60 -16.11 30.95
N SER A 174 26.26 -17.40 31.07
CA SER A 174 27.18 -18.49 30.78
C SER A 174 27.61 -18.52 29.30
N ASP A 175 26.69 -18.29 28.36
CA ASP A 175 27.01 -18.23 26.93
C ASP A 175 27.89 -17.01 26.60
N MET A 176 27.65 -15.86 27.23
CA MET A 176 28.49 -14.66 27.09
C MET A 176 29.92 -14.92 27.56
N ALA A 177 30.09 -15.54 28.74
CA ALA A 177 31.42 -15.91 29.25
C ALA A 177 32.11 -16.95 28.35
N ALA A 178 31.37 -17.97 27.89
CA ALA A 178 31.90 -18.98 26.98
C ALA A 178 32.31 -18.40 25.62
N PHE A 179 31.54 -17.46 25.08
CA PHE A 179 31.86 -16.74 23.85
C PHE A 179 33.16 -15.94 23.99
N LEU A 180 33.32 -15.17 25.07
CA LEU A 180 34.56 -14.44 25.33
C LEU A 180 35.77 -15.39 25.48
N GLY A 181 35.60 -16.53 26.15
CA GLY A 181 36.63 -17.57 26.25
C GLY A 181 37.00 -18.20 24.90
N LYS A 182 36.01 -18.49 24.05
CA LYS A 182 36.24 -18.98 22.68
C LYS A 182 36.98 -17.95 21.83
N LEU A 183 36.60 -16.68 21.90
CA LEU A 183 37.31 -15.59 21.21
C LEU A 183 38.75 -15.48 21.68
N GLN A 184 38.99 -15.56 22.99
CA GLN A 184 40.34 -15.57 23.54
C GLN A 184 41.16 -16.75 23.03
N GLN A 185 40.60 -17.96 22.99
CA GLN A 185 41.31 -19.11 22.46
C GLN A 185 41.64 -18.93 20.98
N LEU A 186 40.72 -18.38 20.17
CA LEU A 186 40.95 -18.06 18.76
C LEU A 186 42.10 -17.06 18.57
N VAL A 187 42.16 -16.03 19.42
CA VAL A 187 43.28 -15.08 19.46
C VAL A 187 44.59 -15.80 19.76
N PHE A 188 44.62 -16.60 20.83
CA PHE A 188 45.81 -17.35 21.24
C PHE A 188 46.30 -18.29 20.13
N ASP A 189 45.40 -19.04 19.52
CA ASP A 189 45.70 -19.97 18.44
C ASP A 189 46.22 -19.23 17.20
N CYS A 190 45.62 -18.09 16.85
CA CYS A 190 46.10 -17.28 15.72
C CYS A 190 47.46 -16.65 16.01
N PHE A 191 47.71 -16.18 17.23
CA PHE A 191 48.98 -15.58 17.61
C PHE A 191 50.14 -16.58 17.59
N HIS A 192 49.89 -17.82 18.04
CA HIS A 192 50.95 -18.83 18.20
C HIS A 192 51.12 -19.77 16.99
N ASN A 193 50.10 -19.96 16.15
CA ASN A 193 50.11 -20.95 15.07
C ASN A 193 50.10 -20.38 13.64
N LYS A 194 49.96 -19.06 13.44
CA LYS A 194 49.90 -18.46 12.09
C LYS A 194 51.09 -17.56 11.77
N ALA A 195 51.47 -17.54 10.50
CA ALA A 195 52.57 -16.73 9.97
C ALA A 195 52.22 -15.26 9.73
N LEU A 196 50.95 -14.88 9.85
CA LEU A 196 50.46 -13.53 9.56
C LEU A 196 50.13 -12.81 10.88
N ILE A 197 50.75 -11.64 11.07
CA ILE A 197 50.80 -10.86 12.32
C ILE A 197 49.57 -9.94 12.48
N PHE A 198 48.85 -9.65 11.40
CA PHE A 198 47.77 -8.67 11.39
C PHE A 198 46.44 -9.26 11.87
N GLU A 199 46.15 -10.51 11.55
CA GLU A 199 44.94 -11.25 11.93
C GLU A 199 44.79 -11.38 13.44
N PRO A 200 45.84 -11.75 14.22
CA PRO A 200 45.75 -11.76 15.67
C PRO A 200 45.46 -10.37 16.26
N PHE A 201 46.02 -9.29 15.69
CA PHE A 201 45.72 -7.92 16.12
C PHE A 201 44.24 -7.57 15.90
N VAL A 202 43.69 -7.93 14.74
CA VAL A 202 42.29 -7.67 14.40
C VAL A 202 41.34 -8.49 15.30
N LEU A 203 41.67 -9.77 15.55
CA LEU A 203 40.95 -10.63 16.49
C LEU A 203 40.99 -10.07 17.92
N LEU A 204 42.14 -9.57 18.38
CA LEU A 204 42.31 -8.95 19.68
C LEU A 204 41.43 -7.71 19.85
N PHE A 205 41.43 -6.80 18.86
CA PHE A 205 40.57 -5.62 18.88
C PHE A 205 39.08 -5.99 18.96
N MET A 206 38.63 -6.95 18.14
CA MET A 206 37.25 -7.43 18.20
C MET A 206 36.93 -8.06 19.55
N ALA A 207 37.85 -8.86 20.12
CA ALA A 207 37.65 -9.47 21.43
C ALA A 207 37.53 -8.41 22.54
N LYS A 208 38.31 -7.32 22.48
CA LYS A 208 38.17 -6.19 23.41
C LYS A 208 36.83 -5.48 23.27
N LYS A 209 36.39 -5.23 22.04
CA LYS A 209 35.09 -4.59 21.80
C LYS A 209 33.93 -5.49 22.22
N ALA A 210 34.02 -6.80 21.96
CA ALA A 210 33.07 -7.79 22.46
C ALA A 210 33.05 -7.83 23.99
N TYR A 211 34.21 -7.74 24.64
CA TYR A 211 34.28 -7.67 26.09
C TYR A 211 33.58 -6.42 26.64
N VAL A 212 33.95 -5.22 26.18
CA VAL A 212 33.33 -3.96 26.65
C VAL A 212 31.82 -3.99 26.41
N PHE A 213 31.40 -4.53 25.26
CA PHE A 213 29.98 -4.71 24.97
C PHE A 213 29.28 -5.70 25.93
N LEU A 214 29.87 -6.85 26.24
CA LEU A 214 29.18 -7.87 27.03
C LEU A 214 29.38 -7.74 28.55
N TYR A 215 30.45 -7.10 29.00
CA TYR A 215 30.90 -7.16 30.40
C TYR A 215 29.87 -6.63 31.39
N ASP A 216 29.24 -5.49 31.09
CA ASP A 216 28.22 -4.90 31.97
C ASP A 216 26.85 -5.59 31.83
N ARG A 217 26.70 -6.51 30.87
CA ARG A 217 25.48 -7.29 30.62
C ARG A 217 25.49 -8.65 31.35
N ILE A 218 26.65 -9.09 31.87
CA ILE A 218 26.80 -10.30 32.69
C ILE A 218 26.47 -9.96 34.14
N GLU A 219 25.38 -10.52 34.66
CA GLU A 219 24.93 -10.28 36.04
C GLU A 219 25.51 -11.30 37.02
N ASN A 220 25.78 -12.52 36.57
CA ASN A 220 26.37 -13.57 37.39
C ASN A 220 27.84 -13.26 37.74
N ASN A 221 28.10 -13.09 39.04
CA ASN A 221 29.42 -12.73 39.57
C ASN A 221 30.54 -13.72 39.19
N SER A 222 30.28 -15.04 39.10
CA SER A 222 31.32 -16.00 38.71
C SER A 222 31.71 -15.87 37.24
N ASP A 223 30.71 -15.67 36.38
CA ASP A 223 30.90 -15.52 34.94
C ASP A 223 31.56 -14.17 34.63
N ARG A 224 31.17 -13.11 35.36
CA ARG A 224 31.80 -11.78 35.27
C ARG A 224 33.28 -11.79 35.69
N ASN A 225 33.62 -12.53 36.74
CA ASN A 225 35.02 -12.71 37.16
C ASN A 225 35.84 -13.46 36.10
N THR A 226 35.26 -14.51 35.51
CA THR A 226 35.88 -15.26 34.41
C THR A 226 36.14 -14.36 33.21
N ALA A 227 35.14 -13.58 32.79
CA ALA A 227 35.28 -12.59 31.72
C ALA A 227 36.35 -11.54 32.02
N SER A 228 36.43 -11.03 33.25
CA SER A 228 37.45 -10.05 33.66
C SER A 228 38.88 -10.61 33.58
N ASN A 229 39.08 -11.87 33.98
CA ASN A 229 40.38 -12.53 33.89
C ASN A 229 40.79 -12.74 32.42
N THR A 230 39.87 -13.22 31.58
CA THR A 230 40.05 -13.32 30.13
C THR A 230 40.45 -11.97 29.53
N PHE A 231 39.78 -10.88 29.90
CA PHE A 231 40.12 -9.55 29.39
C PHE A 231 41.51 -9.05 29.79
N ARG A 232 41.95 -9.31 31.04
CA ARG A 232 43.32 -8.97 31.45
C ARG A 232 44.37 -9.73 30.64
N GLN A 233 44.12 -11.02 30.35
CA GLN A 233 45.00 -11.83 29.52
C GLN A 233 45.06 -11.28 28.09
N LEU A 234 43.91 -10.93 27.50
CA LEU A 234 43.84 -10.30 26.18
C LEU A 234 44.61 -8.96 26.11
N ASN A 235 44.56 -8.13 27.17
CA ASN A 235 45.34 -6.89 27.22
C ASN A 235 46.85 -7.18 27.20
N GLY A 236 47.32 -8.16 27.98
CA GLY A 236 48.74 -8.54 27.99
C GLY A 236 49.21 -9.13 26.66
N GLU A 237 48.36 -9.92 25.99
CA GLU A 237 48.63 -10.47 24.66
C GLU A 237 48.71 -9.36 23.59
N LEU A 238 47.82 -8.36 23.66
CA LEU A 238 47.86 -7.21 22.77
C LEU A 238 49.12 -6.37 22.96
N GLU A 239 49.48 -6.05 24.21
CA GLU A 239 50.71 -5.32 24.52
C GLU A 239 51.93 -6.07 23.96
N THR A 240 52.00 -7.38 24.19
CA THR A 240 53.10 -8.22 23.68
C THR A 240 53.17 -8.22 22.15
N LEU A 241 52.03 -8.38 21.47
CA LEU A 241 51.97 -8.39 20.01
C LEU A 241 52.39 -7.04 19.44
N VAL A 242 51.91 -5.98 20.04
CA VAL A 242 52.15 -4.60 19.61
C VAL A 242 53.61 -4.20 19.81
N GLU A 243 54.21 -4.55 20.95
CA GLU A 243 55.64 -4.30 21.21
C GLU A 243 56.55 -5.13 20.30
N LYS A 244 56.22 -6.41 20.09
CA LYS A 244 57.06 -7.33 19.34
C LYS A 244 57.02 -7.11 17.83
N TYR A 245 55.87 -6.67 17.30
CA TYR A 245 55.62 -6.55 15.86
C TYR A 245 55.17 -5.14 15.45
N SER A 246 55.61 -4.11 16.18
CA SER A 246 55.24 -2.72 15.94
C SER A 246 55.49 -2.30 14.48
N ASP A 247 56.63 -2.68 13.91
CA ASP A 247 57.02 -2.25 12.56
C ASP A 247 56.17 -2.91 11.47
N GLU A 248 55.87 -4.20 11.61
CA GLU A 248 54.99 -4.93 10.70
C GLU A 248 53.56 -4.41 10.76
N LEU A 249 53.05 -4.09 11.96
CA LEU A 249 51.74 -3.48 12.14
C LEU A 249 51.67 -2.09 11.52
N LYS A 250 52.69 -1.25 11.76
CA LYS A 250 52.82 0.08 11.15
C LYS A 250 52.77 -0.01 9.63
N GLN A 251 53.53 -0.93 9.04
CA GLN A 251 53.54 -1.13 7.61
C GLN A 251 52.16 -1.56 7.09
N ALA A 252 51.51 -2.51 7.77
CA ALA A 252 50.16 -2.96 7.39
C ALA A 252 49.13 -1.82 7.45
N PHE A 253 49.12 -1.04 8.53
CA PHE A 253 48.24 0.13 8.65
C PHE A 253 48.51 1.17 7.57
N THR A 254 49.78 1.47 7.31
CA THR A 254 50.17 2.45 6.28
C THR A 254 49.66 2.03 4.90
N GLU A 255 49.82 0.76 4.53
CA GLU A 255 49.35 0.25 3.24
C GLU A 255 47.81 0.26 3.14
N ILE A 256 47.09 -0.11 4.21
CA ILE A 256 45.62 -0.07 4.20
C ILE A 256 45.10 1.38 4.13
N VAL A 257 45.69 2.31 4.88
CA VAL A 257 45.34 3.74 4.80
C VAL A 257 45.68 4.30 3.42
N LYS A 258 46.81 3.92 2.85
CA LYS A 258 47.20 4.31 1.49
C LYS A 258 46.19 3.82 0.47
N TYR A 259 45.77 2.57 0.56
CA TYR A 259 44.74 1.98 -0.29
C TYR A 259 43.39 2.72 -0.20
N LEU A 260 42.97 3.06 1.02
CA LEU A 260 41.77 3.87 1.27
C LEU A 260 41.91 5.29 0.70
N TYR A 261 43.06 5.91 0.88
CA TYR A 261 43.33 7.25 0.39
C TYR A 261 43.38 7.30 -1.14
N GLU A 262 44.00 6.31 -1.79
CA GLU A 262 43.98 6.17 -3.25
C GLU A 262 42.54 6.05 -3.78
N CYS A 263 41.71 5.22 -3.15
CA CYS A 263 40.29 5.11 -3.49
C CYS A 263 39.53 6.42 -3.27
N PHE A 264 39.80 7.12 -2.17
CA PHE A 264 39.21 8.42 -1.90
C PHE A 264 39.58 9.43 -2.99
N CYS A 265 40.86 9.52 -3.37
CA CYS A 265 41.34 10.40 -4.45
C CYS A 265 40.73 10.05 -5.81
N GLU A 266 40.58 8.76 -6.14
CA GLU A 266 39.88 8.32 -7.35
C GLU A 266 38.42 8.79 -7.36
N ASN A 267 37.71 8.59 -6.24
CA ASN A 267 36.32 9.02 -6.10
C ASN A 267 36.18 10.54 -6.09
N GLU A 268 37.12 11.27 -5.48
CA GLU A 268 37.17 12.72 -5.46
C GLU A 268 37.33 13.27 -6.87
N ALA A 269 38.24 12.72 -7.68
CA ALA A 269 38.40 13.12 -9.07
C ALA A 269 37.13 12.88 -9.92
N ILE A 270 36.44 11.74 -9.71
CA ILE A 270 35.17 11.44 -10.36
C ILE A 270 34.08 12.42 -9.91
N PHE A 271 34.00 12.68 -8.61
CA PHE A 271 33.01 13.57 -8.01
C PHE A 271 33.21 15.02 -8.45
N ASP A 272 34.45 15.53 -8.47
CA ASP A 272 34.80 16.86 -8.96
C ASP A 272 34.44 17.03 -10.44
N SER A 273 34.71 16.01 -11.26
CA SER A 273 34.32 16.00 -12.68
C SER A 273 32.81 16.06 -12.85
N MET A 274 32.07 15.32 -12.01
CA MET A 274 30.60 15.37 -12.00
C MET A 274 30.09 16.74 -11.53
N GLN A 275 30.64 17.32 -10.45
CA GLN A 275 30.26 18.63 -9.96
C GLN A 275 30.44 19.72 -11.03
N LYS A 276 31.58 19.74 -11.73
CA LYS A 276 31.83 20.69 -12.81
C LYS A 276 30.79 20.61 -13.94
N GLN A 277 30.31 19.41 -14.27
CA GLN A 277 29.24 19.26 -15.26
C GLN A 277 27.88 19.70 -14.72
N LEU A 278 27.58 19.39 -13.45
CA LEU A 278 26.35 19.82 -12.80
C LEU A 278 26.26 21.35 -12.70
N GLU A 279 27.39 22.02 -12.46
CA GLU A 279 27.51 23.49 -12.45
C GLU A 279 27.31 24.12 -13.84
N GLN A 280 27.60 23.37 -14.91
CA GLN A 280 27.43 23.82 -16.30
C GLN A 280 26.00 23.62 -16.84
N LEU A 281 25.10 23.03 -16.05
CA LEU A 281 23.72 22.85 -16.48
C LEU A 281 23.03 24.21 -16.72
N PRO A 282 22.14 24.30 -17.73
CA PRO A 282 21.52 25.54 -18.16
C PRO A 282 20.38 25.99 -17.21
N TYR A 283 20.70 26.22 -15.94
CA TYR A 283 19.74 26.55 -14.89
C TYR A 283 18.90 27.79 -15.23
N ASP A 284 19.53 28.87 -15.68
CA ASP A 284 18.83 30.12 -16.01
C ASP A 284 17.82 29.95 -17.16
N ILE A 285 18.15 29.09 -18.13
CA ILE A 285 17.24 28.75 -19.24
C ILE A 285 16.06 27.93 -18.72
N CYS A 286 16.31 26.94 -17.85
CA CYS A 286 15.25 26.14 -17.23
C CYS A 286 14.31 27.03 -16.41
N ASN A 287 14.86 27.87 -15.54
CA ASN A 287 14.10 28.74 -14.65
C ASN A 287 13.26 29.78 -15.42
N SER A 288 13.81 30.37 -16.49
CA SER A 288 13.06 31.34 -17.32
C SER A 288 11.94 30.72 -18.16
N ASN A 289 11.98 29.40 -18.39
CA ASN A 289 10.98 28.68 -19.21
C ASN A 289 10.05 27.77 -18.40
N ASP A 290 10.22 27.68 -17.07
CA ASP A 290 9.42 26.80 -16.20
C ASP A 290 7.94 27.12 -16.26
N ASP A 291 7.55 28.39 -16.10
CA ASP A 291 6.15 28.83 -16.20
C ASP A 291 5.54 28.52 -17.57
N SER A 292 6.32 28.63 -18.64
CA SER A 292 5.86 28.32 -20.01
C SER A 292 5.62 26.82 -20.17
N ALA A 293 6.55 25.99 -19.71
CA ALA A 293 6.40 24.54 -19.72
C ALA A 293 5.22 24.09 -18.85
N HIS A 294 5.04 24.70 -17.68
CA HIS A 294 3.92 24.44 -16.78
C HIS A 294 2.59 24.81 -17.43
N SER A 295 2.49 26.01 -18.00
CA SER A 295 1.30 26.48 -18.71
C SER A 295 0.89 25.51 -19.82
N LEU A 296 1.83 25.11 -20.69
CA LEU A 296 1.57 24.19 -21.79
C LEU A 296 1.13 22.79 -21.30
N THR A 297 1.74 22.28 -20.24
CA THR A 297 1.36 20.98 -19.66
C THR A 297 0.06 21.01 -18.86
N SER A 298 -0.40 22.19 -18.45
CA SER A 298 -1.68 22.40 -17.75
C SER A 298 -2.89 22.55 -18.68
N LEU A 299 -2.67 22.67 -20.00
CA LEU A 299 -3.75 22.86 -20.96
C LEU A 299 -4.78 21.71 -20.91
N VAL A 300 -6.06 22.10 -20.98
CA VAL A 300 -7.20 21.19 -20.83
C VAL A 300 -7.63 20.63 -22.19
N VAL A 301 -7.85 19.32 -22.23
CA VAL A 301 -8.44 18.63 -23.37
C VAL A 301 -9.91 18.32 -23.06
N ASP A 302 -10.81 19.16 -23.57
CA ASP A 302 -12.25 18.99 -23.41
C ASP A 302 -12.94 18.84 -24.78
N THR A 303 -13.63 17.71 -24.94
CA THR A 303 -14.33 17.27 -26.16
C THR A 303 -15.82 17.03 -25.94
N ASN A 304 -16.39 17.52 -24.83
CA ASN A 304 -17.78 17.25 -24.48
C ASN A 304 -18.72 18.21 -25.19
N PHE A 305 -19.40 17.73 -26.23
CA PHE A 305 -20.45 18.46 -26.94
C PHE A 305 -21.79 17.72 -26.87
N GLN A 306 -22.86 18.44 -26.53
CA GLN A 306 -24.22 17.91 -26.54
C GLN A 306 -24.89 18.21 -27.88
N TYR A 307 -25.08 17.18 -28.71
CA TYR A 307 -25.72 17.31 -30.03
C TYR A 307 -26.74 16.22 -30.36
N LYS A 308 -26.73 15.07 -29.68
CA LYS A 308 -27.51 13.88 -30.07
C LYS A 308 -29.03 14.08 -30.08
N ASP A 309 -29.54 15.04 -29.32
CA ASP A 309 -30.98 15.33 -29.22
C ASP A 309 -31.42 16.53 -30.08
N ILE A 310 -30.49 17.18 -30.77
CA ILE A 310 -30.78 18.35 -31.62
C ILE A 310 -31.45 17.90 -32.91
N ILE A 311 -32.58 18.52 -33.23
CA ILE A 311 -33.37 18.26 -34.46
C ILE A 311 -33.22 19.43 -35.44
N ASP A 312 -33.15 20.68 -34.93
CA ASP A 312 -33.00 21.89 -35.75
C ASP A 312 -31.62 21.93 -36.44
N PRO A 313 -31.57 21.94 -37.78
CA PRO A 313 -30.31 22.04 -38.53
C PRO A 313 -29.48 23.29 -38.20
N ASN A 314 -30.12 24.40 -37.83
CA ASN A 314 -29.39 25.62 -37.50
C ASN A 314 -28.67 25.50 -36.15
N GLU A 315 -29.30 24.86 -35.17
CA GLU A 315 -28.67 24.57 -33.88
C GLU A 315 -27.54 23.55 -34.04
N LEU A 316 -27.74 22.54 -34.89
CA LEU A 316 -26.73 21.53 -35.20
C LEU A 316 -25.51 22.15 -35.89
N ALA A 317 -25.71 23.05 -36.86
CA ALA A 317 -24.65 23.79 -37.52
C ALA A 317 -23.85 24.68 -36.55
N ARG A 318 -24.50 25.25 -35.53
CA ARG A 318 -23.80 26.00 -34.47
C ARG A 318 -22.92 25.09 -33.60
N VAL A 319 -23.35 23.87 -33.32
CA VAL A 319 -22.52 22.89 -32.59
C VAL A 319 -21.36 22.44 -33.46
N GLU A 320 -21.60 22.17 -34.75
CA GLU A 320 -20.56 21.82 -35.71
C GLU A 320 -19.46 22.91 -35.77
N ALA A 321 -19.86 24.19 -35.86
CA ALA A 321 -18.92 25.31 -35.84
C ALA A 321 -18.08 25.34 -34.56
N ARG A 322 -18.69 25.15 -33.38
CA ARG A 322 -17.95 25.11 -32.10
C ARG A 322 -16.99 23.93 -32.01
N ILE A 323 -17.36 22.77 -32.54
CA ILE A 323 -16.48 21.60 -32.61
C ILE A 323 -15.28 21.91 -33.51
N ARG A 324 -15.49 22.51 -34.68
CA ARG A 324 -14.41 22.93 -35.60
C ARG A 324 -13.49 23.98 -34.97
N ASP A 325 -14.05 24.96 -34.25
CA ASP A 325 -13.27 25.95 -33.50
C ASP A 325 -12.41 25.27 -32.42
N ARG A 326 -12.97 24.32 -31.68
CA ARG A 326 -12.22 23.55 -30.66
C ARG A 326 -11.13 22.67 -31.29
N GLN A 327 -11.40 22.05 -32.44
CA GLN A 327 -10.36 21.33 -33.20
C GLN A 327 -9.22 22.26 -33.62
N GLN A 328 -9.53 23.48 -34.07
CA GLN A 328 -8.51 24.45 -34.44
C GLN A 328 -7.69 24.90 -33.21
N GLN A 329 -8.34 25.12 -32.06
CA GLN A 329 -7.64 25.39 -30.80
C GLN A 329 -6.68 24.25 -30.43
N PHE A 330 -7.10 22.98 -30.55
CA PHE A 330 -6.22 21.84 -30.30
C PHE A 330 -5.03 21.78 -31.26
N LYS A 331 -5.23 22.11 -32.55
CA LYS A 331 -4.13 22.20 -33.53
C LYS A 331 -3.14 23.31 -33.19
N ASN A 332 -3.64 24.47 -32.75
CA ASN A 332 -2.80 25.57 -32.31
C ASN A 332 -1.99 25.18 -31.06
N ASN A 333 -2.63 24.56 -30.06
CA ASN A 333 -1.94 24.07 -28.85
C ASN A 333 -0.87 23.03 -29.16
N ILE A 334 -1.14 22.09 -30.09
CA ILE A 334 -0.11 21.14 -30.57
C ILE A 334 1.07 21.90 -31.18
N THR A 335 0.80 22.93 -31.99
CA THR A 335 1.85 23.74 -32.63
C THR A 335 2.69 24.48 -31.59
N GLU A 336 2.07 25.03 -30.55
CA GLU A 336 2.76 25.69 -29.43
C GLU A 336 3.63 24.71 -28.65
N ILE A 337 3.10 23.52 -28.33
CA ILE A 337 3.86 22.44 -27.68
C ILE A 337 5.05 22.01 -28.54
N ASP A 338 4.84 21.79 -29.85
CA ASP A 338 5.90 21.37 -30.77
C ASP A 338 6.97 22.48 -30.91
N THR A 339 6.56 23.75 -30.98
CA THR A 339 7.48 24.90 -31.06
C THR A 339 8.33 25.01 -29.81
N PHE A 340 7.71 24.97 -28.62
CA PHE A 340 8.41 25.02 -27.35
C PHE A 340 9.35 23.82 -27.18
N THR A 341 8.88 22.61 -27.48
CA THR A 341 9.69 21.40 -27.39
C THR A 341 10.90 21.47 -28.31
N ASN A 342 10.71 21.94 -29.56
CA ASN A 342 11.80 22.11 -30.51
C ASN A 342 12.82 23.13 -30.03
N GLN A 343 12.37 24.29 -29.53
CA GLN A 343 13.24 25.32 -28.96
C GLN A 343 14.07 24.79 -27.78
N MET A 344 13.47 23.95 -26.93
CA MET A 344 14.12 23.41 -25.73
C MET A 344 14.87 22.09 -25.97
N THR A 345 14.95 21.59 -27.21
CA THR A 345 15.54 20.27 -27.52
C THR A 345 16.98 20.17 -27.00
N GLU A 346 17.84 21.13 -27.34
CA GLU A 346 19.25 21.14 -26.92
C GLU A 346 19.38 21.21 -25.40
N THR A 347 18.54 21.99 -24.73
CA THR A 347 18.49 22.06 -23.26
C THR A 347 18.09 20.71 -22.65
N PHE A 348 17.03 20.08 -23.15
CA PHE A 348 16.61 18.76 -22.67
C PHE A 348 17.66 17.67 -22.93
N ASP A 349 18.31 17.69 -24.09
CA ASP A 349 19.33 16.70 -24.45
C ASP A 349 20.59 16.89 -23.59
N THR A 350 21.03 18.14 -23.38
CA THR A 350 22.15 18.46 -22.47
C THR A 350 21.87 17.97 -21.05
N ILE A 351 20.70 18.28 -20.50
CA ILE A 351 20.32 17.85 -19.14
C ILE A 351 20.25 16.32 -19.06
N ALA A 352 19.69 15.65 -20.07
CA ALA A 352 19.57 14.20 -20.11
C ALA A 352 20.95 13.51 -20.20
N GLU A 353 21.86 14.05 -21.01
CA GLU A 353 23.23 13.55 -21.14
C GLU A 353 24.00 13.68 -19.82
N VAL A 354 23.98 14.87 -19.21
CA VAL A 354 24.64 15.10 -17.92
C VAL A 354 24.04 14.24 -16.82
N LEU A 355 22.71 14.02 -16.80
CA LEU A 355 22.07 13.12 -15.84
C LEU A 355 22.53 11.67 -16.02
N ALA A 356 22.61 11.20 -17.26
CA ALA A 356 23.07 9.84 -17.57
C ALA A 356 24.55 9.64 -17.21
N ASP A 357 25.41 10.60 -17.54
CA ASP A 357 26.83 10.58 -17.17
C ASP A 357 27.01 10.65 -15.65
N SER A 358 26.30 11.55 -14.96
CA SER A 358 26.34 11.67 -13.50
C SER A 358 25.90 10.38 -12.81
N LYS A 359 24.85 9.71 -13.30
CA LYS A 359 24.43 8.39 -12.79
C LYS A 359 25.51 7.32 -13.00
N THR A 360 26.18 7.35 -14.16
CA THR A 360 27.29 6.44 -14.46
C THR A 360 28.47 6.68 -13.51
N LYS A 361 28.83 7.94 -13.26
CA LYS A 361 29.88 8.33 -12.31
C LYS A 361 29.53 7.96 -10.87
N LEU A 362 28.29 8.18 -10.44
CA LEU A 362 27.82 7.72 -9.13
C LEU A 362 27.92 6.18 -9.02
N GLN A 363 27.56 5.45 -10.07
CA GLN A 363 27.71 4.00 -10.08
C GLN A 363 29.19 3.59 -9.98
N LEU A 364 30.10 4.29 -10.66
CA LEU A 364 31.53 4.04 -10.56
C LEU A 364 32.06 4.31 -9.14
N ILE A 365 31.67 5.42 -8.50
CA ILE A 365 32.00 5.72 -7.10
C ILE A 365 31.49 4.60 -6.17
N ARG A 366 30.26 4.11 -6.40
CA ARG A 366 29.69 2.99 -5.64
C ARG A 366 30.45 1.68 -5.89
N GLN A 367 30.86 1.40 -7.12
CA GLN A 367 31.67 0.23 -7.46
C GLN A 367 33.06 0.29 -6.83
N ASN A 368 33.69 1.47 -6.82
CA ASN A 368 34.95 1.68 -6.12
C ASN A 368 34.77 1.44 -4.62
N LYS A 369 33.72 2.00 -4.02
CA LYS A 369 33.36 1.71 -2.63
C LYS A 369 33.12 0.21 -2.40
N GLU A 370 32.38 -0.48 -3.27
CA GLU A 370 32.13 -1.93 -3.12
C GLU A 370 33.40 -2.77 -3.32
N THR A 371 34.30 -2.37 -4.21
CA THR A 371 35.55 -3.08 -4.47
C THR A 371 36.55 -2.87 -3.33
N ARG A 372 36.53 -1.68 -2.71
CA ARG A 372 37.54 -1.23 -1.73
C ARG A 372 37.05 -1.23 -0.29
N MET A 373 35.72 -1.32 -0.09
CA MET A 373 35.00 -1.33 1.19
C MET A 373 33.80 -2.28 1.21
N GLY A 374 33.65 -3.15 0.21
CA GLY A 374 32.57 -4.14 0.14
C GLY A 374 32.92 -5.47 0.79
N GLU A 375 31.86 -6.26 1.00
CA GLU A 375 31.77 -7.41 1.91
C GLU A 375 31.94 -7.13 3.42
N ALA A 376 31.30 -7.99 4.18
CA ALA A 376 31.16 -7.96 5.62
C ALA A 376 32.45 -8.46 6.30
N PHE A 377 33.41 -7.53 6.47
CA PHE A 377 34.71 -7.62 7.15
C PHE A 377 35.82 -7.17 6.18
N ASP A 378 36.11 -5.87 6.19
CA ASP A 378 37.20 -5.30 5.41
C ASP A 378 38.18 -4.63 6.36
N TYR A 379 39.46 -4.95 6.23
CA TYR A 379 40.55 -4.31 6.97
C TYR A 379 40.50 -2.79 6.82
N SER A 380 40.00 -2.25 5.71
CA SER A 380 39.74 -0.83 5.55
C SER A 380 38.82 -0.29 6.65
N ARG A 381 37.66 -0.91 6.90
CA ARG A 381 36.73 -0.48 7.96
C ARG A 381 37.31 -0.65 9.36
N PHE A 382 38.08 -1.72 9.55
CA PHE A 382 38.80 -1.94 10.79
C PHE A 382 39.80 -0.81 11.07
N VAL A 383 40.63 -0.47 10.09
CA VAL A 383 41.63 0.60 10.21
C VAL A 383 40.98 1.96 10.44
N LEU A 384 39.88 2.27 9.73
CA LEU A 384 39.08 3.47 10.00
C LEU A 384 38.65 3.52 11.47
N GLY A 385 38.24 2.38 12.04
CA GLY A 385 37.82 2.29 13.43
C GLY A 385 38.95 2.41 14.44
N VAL A 386 40.09 1.77 14.21
CA VAL A 386 41.26 1.83 15.11
C VAL A 386 41.78 3.26 15.25
N PHE A 387 41.73 4.07 14.18
CA PHE A 387 42.15 5.48 14.19
C PHE A 387 41.00 6.46 14.46
N TYR A 388 39.82 5.98 14.82
CA TYR A 388 38.70 6.83 15.22
C TYR A 388 38.79 7.14 16.73
N GLU A 389 38.77 8.42 17.09
CA GLU A 389 39.08 8.91 18.44
C GLU A 389 38.19 8.26 19.52
N GLU A 390 36.88 8.18 19.28
CA GLU A 390 35.91 7.61 20.23
C GLU A 390 36.19 6.12 20.48
N VAL A 391 36.65 5.38 19.46
CA VAL A 391 37.03 3.96 19.60
C VAL A 391 38.34 3.81 20.37
N GLN A 392 39.30 4.70 20.15
CA GLN A 392 40.56 4.64 20.88
C GLN A 392 40.35 4.86 22.37
N ASP A 393 39.55 5.85 22.73
CA ASP A 393 39.28 6.19 24.13
C ASP A 393 38.51 5.08 24.87
N GLU A 394 37.61 4.38 24.18
CA GLU A 394 36.77 3.33 24.77
C GLU A 394 37.45 1.95 24.81
N TYR A 395 38.14 1.54 23.75
CA TYR A 395 38.62 0.14 23.59
C TYR A 395 40.15 -0.02 23.59
N LEU A 396 40.88 1.03 23.21
CA LEU A 396 42.34 0.99 23.00
C LEU A 396 43.11 2.02 23.86
N LYS A 397 42.53 2.46 24.98
CA LYS A 397 43.09 3.51 25.84
C LYS A 397 44.55 3.27 26.25
N GLN A 398 44.94 2.03 26.53
CA GLN A 398 46.31 1.67 26.89
C GLN A 398 47.28 1.74 25.71
N GLN A 399 46.79 1.57 24.48
CA GLN A 399 47.56 1.57 23.24
C GLN A 399 47.55 2.95 22.54
N LYS A 400 46.84 3.94 23.08
CA LYS A 400 46.62 5.26 22.48
C LYS A 400 47.91 5.96 22.06
N THR A 401 48.90 6.06 22.96
CA THR A 401 50.20 6.71 22.67
C THR A 401 50.91 6.11 21.46
N LEU A 402 50.81 4.79 21.28
CA LEU A 402 51.40 4.13 20.14
C LEU A 402 50.61 4.40 18.87
N LEU A 403 49.27 4.30 18.93
CA LEU A 403 48.41 4.58 17.77
C LEU A 403 48.58 6.02 17.30
N GLU A 404 48.76 6.98 18.21
CA GLU A 404 49.09 8.38 17.89
C GLU A 404 50.44 8.49 17.17
N ALA A 405 51.46 7.74 17.61
CA ALA A 405 52.75 7.69 16.93
C ALA A 405 52.65 7.05 15.53
N MET A 406 51.90 5.94 15.39
CA MET A 406 51.62 5.31 14.10
C MET A 406 50.84 6.25 13.17
N GLN A 407 49.84 6.96 13.70
CA GLN A 407 49.07 7.95 12.95
C GLN A 407 49.98 9.05 12.39
N LEU A 408 50.86 9.64 13.21
CA LEU A 408 51.77 10.69 12.77
C LEU A 408 52.71 10.22 11.64
N GLU A 409 53.21 9.00 11.73
CA GLU A 409 54.04 8.38 10.68
C GLU A 409 53.24 8.19 9.38
N ILE A 410 52.01 7.66 9.45
CA ILE A 410 51.12 7.47 8.31
C ILE A 410 50.78 8.82 7.65
N GLU A 411 50.42 9.82 8.45
CA GLU A 411 50.13 11.18 7.98
C GLU A 411 51.34 11.80 7.27
N THR A 412 52.53 11.60 7.81
CA THR A 412 53.79 12.07 7.20
C THR A 412 54.09 11.33 5.90
N ALA A 413 53.92 10.01 5.86
CA ALA A 413 54.21 9.18 4.71
C ALA A 413 53.28 9.46 3.52
N LEU A 414 52.01 9.74 3.80
CA LEU A 414 50.98 9.96 2.78
C LEU A 414 50.69 11.43 2.50
N GLY A 415 51.16 12.34 3.36
CA GLY A 415 50.89 13.78 3.25
C GLY A 415 49.43 14.14 3.50
N ILE A 416 48.75 13.41 4.39
CA ILE A 416 47.32 13.54 4.67
C ILE A 416 47.05 13.94 6.13
N ASN A 417 45.83 14.39 6.41
CA ASN A 417 45.30 14.43 7.78
C ASN A 417 44.38 13.21 7.96
N LEU A 418 44.83 12.22 8.74
CA LEU A 418 44.17 10.92 8.82
C LEU A 418 42.79 11.03 9.50
N THR A 419 42.71 11.80 10.59
CA THR A 419 41.45 12.05 11.30
C THR A 419 40.40 12.67 10.37
N LYS A 420 40.78 13.68 9.57
CA LYS A 420 39.88 14.33 8.61
C LYS A 420 39.48 13.37 7.49
N LEU A 421 40.42 12.57 6.98
CA LEU A 421 40.14 11.57 5.94
C LEU A 421 39.11 10.55 6.45
N ILE A 422 39.34 9.96 7.63
CA ILE A 422 38.43 8.97 8.24
C ILE A 422 37.04 9.56 8.39
N LYS A 423 36.96 10.76 8.99
CA LYS A 423 35.67 11.43 9.18
C LYS A 423 34.95 11.64 7.85
N THR A 424 35.64 12.14 6.83
CA THR A 424 35.07 12.34 5.49
C THR A 424 34.58 11.03 4.89
N ILE A 425 35.38 9.97 4.98
CA ILE A 425 35.03 8.64 4.44
C ILE A 425 33.77 8.10 5.12
N LEU A 426 33.67 8.23 6.45
CA LEU A 426 32.51 7.76 7.22
C LEU A 426 31.26 8.58 6.93
N ASP A 427 31.36 9.91 6.94
CA ASP A 427 30.23 10.83 6.76
C ASP A 427 29.66 10.78 5.34
N THR A 428 30.52 10.59 4.34
CA THR A 428 30.14 10.62 2.91
C THR A 428 30.02 9.24 2.28
N GLU A 429 30.35 8.19 3.03
CA GLU A 429 30.54 6.83 2.56
C GLU A 429 31.39 6.76 1.28
N LEU A 430 32.66 7.19 1.37
CA LEU A 430 33.57 7.37 0.22
C LEU A 430 32.94 8.22 -0.91
N LEU A 431 32.37 9.37 -0.55
CA LEU A 431 31.72 10.32 -1.45
C LEU A 431 30.46 9.80 -2.16
N SER A 432 30.04 8.57 -1.93
CA SER A 432 28.83 8.01 -2.59
C SER A 432 27.54 8.71 -2.15
N VAL A 433 27.45 9.13 -0.88
CA VAL A 433 26.32 9.91 -0.36
C VAL A 433 26.34 11.32 -0.92
N SER A 434 27.49 11.99 -0.89
CA SER A 434 27.66 13.35 -1.45
C SER A 434 27.34 13.38 -2.95
N ALA A 435 27.77 12.37 -3.69
CA ALA A 435 27.50 12.24 -5.12
C ALA A 435 26.00 12.06 -5.42
N ALA A 436 25.31 11.22 -4.65
CA ALA A 436 23.87 11.06 -4.79
C ALA A 436 23.12 12.36 -4.47
N GLN A 437 23.49 13.03 -3.37
CA GLN A 437 22.88 14.31 -2.98
C GLN A 437 23.10 15.41 -4.03
N ALA A 438 24.27 15.48 -4.66
CA ALA A 438 24.55 16.45 -5.72
C ALA A 438 23.65 16.25 -6.96
N ILE A 439 23.32 14.99 -7.29
CA ILE A 439 22.37 14.68 -8.37
C ILE A 439 20.95 15.05 -7.93
N ASP A 440 20.51 14.58 -6.77
CA ASP A 440 19.12 14.73 -6.30
C ASP A 440 18.73 16.19 -6.03
N SER A 441 19.69 17.02 -5.63
CA SER A 441 19.46 18.45 -5.36
C SER A 441 19.51 19.34 -6.60
N ASN A 442 19.88 18.82 -7.77
CA ASN A 442 19.97 19.64 -8.98
C ASN A 442 18.59 19.87 -9.62
N THR A 443 18.12 21.11 -9.49
CA THR A 443 16.80 21.57 -9.95
C THR A 443 16.61 21.48 -11.47
N SER A 444 17.68 21.52 -12.27
CA SER A 444 17.59 21.40 -13.73
C SER A 444 17.05 20.03 -14.17
N PHE A 445 17.26 18.98 -13.36
CA PHE A 445 16.72 17.65 -13.66
C PHE A 445 15.19 17.60 -13.54
N ALA A 446 14.57 18.41 -12.69
CA ALA A 446 13.11 18.50 -12.62
C ALA A 446 12.53 19.08 -13.92
N PHE A 447 13.23 20.02 -14.56
CA PHE A 447 12.81 20.60 -15.83
C PHE A 447 12.77 19.56 -16.96
N LEU A 448 13.66 18.56 -16.94
CA LEU A 448 13.67 17.47 -17.94
C LEU A 448 12.35 16.68 -17.97
N GLU A 449 11.61 16.61 -16.85
CA GLU A 449 10.32 15.91 -16.80
C GLU A 449 9.29 16.51 -17.76
N TYR A 450 9.39 17.82 -18.06
CA TYR A 450 8.47 18.47 -18.99
C TYR A 450 8.54 17.87 -20.40
N ARG A 451 9.69 17.34 -20.83
CA ARG A 451 9.80 16.69 -22.14
C ARG A 451 8.77 15.57 -22.31
N GLN A 452 8.64 14.70 -21.31
CA GLN A 452 7.67 13.59 -21.33
C GLN A 452 6.24 14.09 -21.13
N LYS A 453 6.02 15.06 -20.23
CA LYS A 453 4.69 15.64 -19.96
C LYS A 453 4.12 16.34 -21.20
N LEU A 454 4.94 17.11 -21.92
CA LEU A 454 4.60 17.79 -23.18
C LEU A 454 4.28 16.79 -24.29
N GLN A 455 5.10 15.73 -24.44
CA GLN A 455 4.82 14.66 -25.39
C GLN A 455 3.47 13.97 -25.12
N LYS A 456 3.18 13.66 -23.86
CA LYS A 456 1.88 13.09 -23.45
C LYS A 456 0.75 14.07 -23.75
N LYS A 457 0.89 15.34 -23.40
CA LYS A 457 -0.12 16.37 -23.66
C LYS A 457 -0.42 16.54 -25.15
N ARG A 458 0.61 16.51 -25.99
CA ARG A 458 0.49 16.50 -27.46
C ARG A 458 -0.34 15.30 -27.96
N GLN A 459 -0.11 14.11 -27.39
CA GLN A 459 -0.89 12.91 -27.72
C GLN A 459 -2.34 13.04 -27.28
N GLU A 460 -2.61 13.62 -26.10
CA GLU A 460 -3.97 13.89 -25.62
C GLU A 460 -4.72 14.83 -26.58
N PHE A 461 -4.10 15.92 -27.03
CA PHE A 461 -4.71 16.82 -28.03
C PHE A 461 -4.95 16.11 -29.38
N THR A 462 -4.00 15.30 -29.83
CA THR A 462 -4.14 14.51 -31.07
C THR A 462 -5.31 13.53 -30.97
N GLY A 463 -5.47 12.86 -29.82
CA GLY A 463 -6.61 12.01 -29.53
C GLY A 463 -7.92 12.80 -29.48
N GLY A 464 -7.90 13.98 -28.84
CA GLY A 464 -9.04 14.89 -28.78
C GLY A 464 -9.51 15.33 -30.17
N ILE A 465 -8.60 15.64 -31.10
CA ILE A 465 -8.96 15.96 -32.50
C ILE A 465 -9.72 14.80 -33.15
N ARG A 466 -9.25 13.55 -32.97
CA ARG A 466 -9.92 12.35 -33.50
C ARG A 466 -11.33 12.20 -32.93
N THR A 467 -11.49 12.36 -31.62
CA THR A 467 -12.83 12.34 -30.98
C THR A 467 -13.75 13.40 -31.58
N LEU A 468 -13.24 14.61 -31.82
CA LEU A 468 -14.03 15.67 -32.44
C LEU A 468 -14.35 15.37 -33.92
N ASP A 469 -13.45 14.73 -34.66
CA ASP A 469 -13.71 14.26 -36.03
C ASP A 469 -14.82 13.20 -36.05
N ASP A 470 -14.81 12.27 -35.11
CA ASP A 470 -15.86 11.25 -34.96
C ASP A 470 -17.21 11.92 -34.64
N GLN A 471 -17.23 12.92 -33.74
CA GLN A 471 -18.44 13.69 -33.44
C GLN A 471 -18.96 14.46 -34.67
N LEU A 472 -18.09 15.05 -35.48
CA LEU A 472 -18.50 15.71 -36.74
C LEU A 472 -19.12 14.71 -37.73
N GLN A 473 -18.56 13.50 -37.83
CA GLN A 473 -19.14 12.43 -38.65
C GLN A 473 -20.51 11.98 -38.13
N GLU A 474 -20.67 11.82 -36.82
CA GLU A 474 -21.98 11.52 -36.20
C GLU A 474 -23.00 12.64 -36.48
N ILE A 475 -22.61 13.90 -36.29
CA ILE A 475 -23.45 15.07 -36.57
C ILE A 475 -23.95 15.07 -38.02
N SER A 476 -23.09 14.73 -38.99
CA SER A 476 -23.48 14.70 -40.40
C SER A 476 -24.56 13.65 -40.73
N LYS A 477 -24.66 12.59 -39.92
CA LYS A 477 -25.65 11.52 -40.09
C LYS A 477 -26.95 11.78 -39.33
N LEU A 478 -26.90 12.61 -38.28
CA LEU A 478 -28.02 12.85 -37.38
C LEU A 478 -29.30 13.33 -38.09
N PRO A 479 -29.27 14.24 -39.09
CA PRO A 479 -30.48 14.64 -39.81
C PRO A 479 -31.19 13.47 -40.49
N GLN A 480 -30.43 12.52 -41.04
CA GLN A 480 -30.98 11.32 -41.68
C GLN A 480 -31.60 10.39 -40.66
N GLU A 481 -30.88 10.09 -39.57
CA GLU A 481 -31.37 9.21 -38.49
C GLU A 481 -32.65 9.75 -37.85
N LYS A 482 -32.67 11.05 -37.48
CA LYS A 482 -33.86 11.70 -36.90
C LYS A 482 -35.02 11.77 -37.89
N SER A 483 -34.75 11.96 -39.17
CA SER A 483 -35.75 11.95 -40.24
C SER A 483 -36.38 10.57 -40.41
N GLU A 484 -35.59 9.50 -40.41
CA GLU A 484 -36.05 8.12 -40.50
C GLU A 484 -36.88 7.71 -39.27
N ASP A 485 -36.41 8.05 -38.08
CA ASP A 485 -37.13 7.81 -36.81
C ASP A 485 -38.48 8.52 -36.82
N PHE A 486 -38.50 9.80 -37.20
CA PHE A 486 -39.74 10.56 -37.36
C PHE A 486 -40.66 9.94 -38.41
N ALA A 487 -40.14 9.56 -39.58
CA ALA A 487 -40.92 8.98 -40.66
C ALA A 487 -41.58 7.66 -40.23
N LYS A 488 -40.85 6.82 -39.48
CA LYS A 488 -41.33 5.55 -38.92
C LYS A 488 -42.38 5.80 -37.84
N GLN A 489 -42.11 6.70 -36.90
CA GLN A 489 -43.06 7.08 -35.84
C GLN A 489 -44.35 7.62 -36.44
N MET A 490 -44.24 8.56 -37.39
CA MET A 490 -45.37 9.16 -38.08
C MET A 490 -46.18 8.13 -38.87
N SER A 491 -45.51 7.22 -39.58
CA SER A 491 -46.18 6.15 -40.33
C SER A 491 -46.98 5.23 -39.41
N ASN A 492 -46.40 4.83 -38.27
CA ASN A 492 -47.08 3.97 -37.29
C ASN A 492 -48.29 4.67 -36.69
N LEU A 493 -48.14 5.94 -36.28
CA LEU A 493 -49.24 6.72 -35.71
C LEU A 493 -50.39 6.89 -36.72
N LEU A 494 -50.07 7.18 -37.99
CA LEU A 494 -51.06 7.34 -39.04
C LEU A 494 -51.78 6.02 -39.38
N VAL A 495 -51.08 4.88 -39.42
CA VAL A 495 -51.73 3.57 -39.59
C VAL A 495 -52.65 3.25 -38.41
N ILE A 496 -52.20 3.49 -37.17
CA ILE A 496 -53.01 3.22 -35.97
C ILE A 496 -54.25 4.11 -35.95
N SER A 497 -54.16 5.35 -36.44
CA SER A 497 -55.29 6.29 -36.49
C SER A 497 -56.48 5.75 -37.29
N VAL A 498 -56.25 4.84 -38.24
CA VAL A 498 -57.31 4.23 -39.04
C VAL A 498 -58.13 3.19 -38.25
N PHE A 499 -57.66 2.71 -37.09
CA PHE A 499 -58.43 1.75 -36.27
C PHE A 499 -59.47 2.45 -35.37
N PRO A 500 -60.73 1.97 -35.32
CA PRO A 500 -61.83 2.69 -34.66
C PRO A 500 -61.60 2.99 -33.18
N LEU A 501 -60.98 2.09 -32.43
CA LEU A 501 -60.79 2.20 -30.98
C LEU A 501 -59.60 3.09 -30.57
N ALA A 502 -58.67 3.39 -31.49
CA ALA A 502 -57.44 4.16 -31.23
C ALA A 502 -57.38 5.50 -32.00
N ASN A 503 -58.40 5.79 -32.82
CA ASN A 503 -58.41 6.89 -33.79
C ASN A 503 -58.09 8.25 -33.15
N LEU A 504 -58.91 8.74 -32.22
CA LEU A 504 -58.73 10.08 -31.64
C LEU A 504 -57.48 10.18 -30.75
N GLY A 505 -57.11 9.10 -30.07
CA GLY A 505 -55.96 9.06 -29.16
C GLY A 505 -54.60 9.21 -29.86
N THR A 506 -54.52 8.89 -31.16
CA THR A 506 -53.27 8.96 -31.93
C THR A 506 -53.04 10.31 -32.61
N LEU A 507 -54.06 11.16 -32.73
CA LEU A 507 -53.94 12.50 -33.36
C LEU A 507 -53.09 13.46 -32.52
N PHE A 508 -53.19 13.38 -31.20
CA PHE A 508 -52.41 14.23 -30.30
C PHE A 508 -50.89 13.93 -30.39
N PRO A 509 -50.44 12.66 -30.35
CA PRO A 509 -49.06 12.30 -30.67
C PRO A 509 -48.58 12.75 -32.06
N VAL A 510 -49.43 12.69 -33.09
CA VAL A 510 -49.10 13.19 -34.44
C VAL A 510 -48.83 14.69 -34.41
N TYR A 511 -49.71 15.46 -33.77
CA TYR A 511 -49.53 16.90 -33.59
C TYR A 511 -48.26 17.24 -32.81
N GLN A 512 -47.99 16.54 -31.70
CA GLN A 512 -46.78 16.75 -30.91
C GLN A 512 -45.50 16.46 -31.69
N ALA A 513 -45.46 15.35 -32.43
CA ALA A 513 -44.31 14.99 -33.26
C ALA A 513 -44.05 16.04 -34.35
N LEU A 514 -45.09 16.50 -35.05
CA LEU A 514 -44.98 17.55 -36.07
C LEU A 514 -44.51 18.88 -35.47
N THR A 515 -45.04 19.25 -34.30
CA THR A 515 -44.65 20.49 -33.60
C THR A 515 -43.18 20.45 -33.21
N LYS A 516 -42.71 19.33 -32.66
CA LYS A 516 -41.29 19.13 -32.30
C LYS A 516 -40.36 19.22 -33.50
N PHE A 517 -40.79 18.73 -34.66
CA PHE A 517 -40.02 18.75 -35.91
C PHE A 517 -40.26 19.99 -36.77
N THR A 518 -41.15 20.90 -36.38
CA THR A 518 -41.50 22.09 -37.17
C THR A 518 -40.27 22.93 -37.55
N PRO A 519 -39.31 23.21 -36.64
CA PRO A 519 -38.09 23.94 -37.00
C PRO A 519 -37.25 23.25 -38.08
N ALA A 520 -37.15 21.92 -38.02
CA ALA A 520 -36.41 21.14 -39.00
C ALA A 520 -37.16 21.03 -40.35
N LEU A 521 -38.47 20.78 -40.33
CA LEU A 521 -39.29 20.69 -41.54
C LEU A 521 -39.42 22.03 -42.27
N GLY A 522 -39.35 23.15 -41.55
CA GLY A 522 -39.28 24.50 -42.13
C GLY A 522 -37.87 24.94 -42.53
N SER A 523 -36.86 24.08 -42.35
CA SER A 523 -35.49 24.38 -42.78
C SER A 523 -35.31 24.11 -44.28
N GLY A 524 -34.32 24.75 -44.89
CA GLY A 524 -33.86 24.45 -46.26
C GLY A 524 -32.92 23.24 -46.36
N HIS A 525 -32.87 22.38 -45.33
CA HIS A 525 -31.97 21.22 -45.33
C HIS A 525 -32.55 20.08 -46.19
N PRO A 526 -31.81 19.51 -47.17
CA PRO A 526 -32.37 18.60 -48.18
C PRO A 526 -33.14 17.40 -47.60
N VAL A 527 -32.59 16.77 -46.54
CA VAL A 527 -33.22 15.62 -45.86
C VAL A 527 -34.59 15.98 -45.27
N TYR A 528 -34.71 17.17 -44.68
CA TYR A 528 -35.95 17.60 -44.03
C TYR A 528 -36.95 18.17 -45.03
N GLU A 529 -36.50 18.77 -46.13
CA GLU A 529 -37.37 19.14 -47.25
C GLU A 529 -38.04 17.91 -47.88
N GLU A 530 -37.26 16.86 -48.14
CA GLU A 530 -37.79 15.59 -48.64
C GLU A 530 -38.76 14.95 -47.63
N LEU A 531 -38.41 14.98 -46.34
CA LEU A 531 -39.28 14.49 -45.27
C LEU A 531 -40.59 15.29 -45.19
N ARG A 532 -40.54 16.62 -45.34
CA ARG A 532 -41.72 17.50 -45.36
C ARG A 532 -42.67 17.10 -46.48
N GLU A 533 -42.17 16.92 -47.71
CA GLU A 533 -43.00 16.54 -48.85
C GLU A 533 -43.58 15.12 -48.72
N LYS A 534 -42.77 14.15 -48.27
CA LYS A 534 -43.26 12.80 -47.95
C LYS A 534 -44.35 12.81 -46.88
N THR A 535 -44.17 13.62 -45.84
CA THR A 535 -45.14 13.73 -44.74
C THR A 535 -46.42 14.43 -45.17
N LYS A 536 -46.35 15.49 -45.98
CA LYS A 536 -47.52 16.14 -46.62
C LYS A 536 -48.34 15.13 -47.42
N SER A 537 -47.68 14.34 -48.26
CA SER A 537 -48.33 13.31 -49.09
C SER A 537 -49.00 12.23 -48.22
N LYS A 538 -48.32 11.72 -47.18
CA LYS A 538 -48.90 10.76 -46.24
C LYS A 538 -50.11 11.32 -45.50
N LEU A 539 -50.01 12.53 -44.93
CA LEU A 539 -51.13 13.16 -44.22
C LEU A 539 -52.35 13.33 -45.13
N GLN A 540 -52.14 13.72 -46.39
CA GLN A 540 -53.22 13.80 -47.37
C GLN A 540 -53.86 12.43 -47.66
N GLY A 541 -53.04 11.40 -47.92
CA GLY A 541 -53.54 10.05 -48.18
C GLY A 541 -54.37 9.50 -47.02
N PHE A 542 -53.91 9.68 -45.78
CA PHE A 542 -54.64 9.25 -44.60
C PHE A 542 -55.88 10.11 -44.31
N ALA A 543 -55.87 11.42 -44.56
CA ALA A 543 -57.07 12.24 -44.46
C ALA A 543 -58.18 11.78 -45.43
N ILE A 544 -57.80 11.41 -46.66
CA ILE A 544 -58.73 10.83 -47.65
C ILE A 544 -59.25 9.46 -47.18
N ALA A 545 -58.36 8.59 -46.67
CA ALA A 545 -58.77 7.29 -46.13
C ALA A 545 -59.78 7.43 -44.98
N HIS A 546 -59.58 8.39 -44.08
CA HIS A 546 -60.52 8.71 -43.01
C HIS A 546 -61.87 9.18 -43.56
N ALA A 547 -61.88 10.05 -44.58
CA ALA A 547 -63.12 10.50 -45.21
C ALA A 547 -63.88 9.33 -45.89
N LEU A 548 -63.17 8.42 -46.57
CA LEU A 548 -63.77 7.23 -47.18
C LEU A 548 -64.35 6.28 -46.13
N ILE A 549 -63.65 6.06 -45.01
CA ILE A 549 -64.15 5.24 -43.91
C ILE A 549 -65.37 5.89 -43.25
N ALA A 550 -65.37 7.22 -43.05
CA ALA A 550 -66.53 7.95 -42.54
C ALA A 550 -67.75 7.79 -43.46
N ILE A 551 -67.56 7.89 -44.78
CA ILE A 551 -68.63 7.69 -45.77
C ILE A 551 -69.13 6.24 -45.74
N LEU A 552 -68.24 5.26 -45.64
CA LEU A 552 -68.58 3.84 -45.61
C LEU A 552 -69.32 3.45 -44.32
N ILE A 553 -68.88 3.93 -43.15
CA ILE A 553 -69.59 3.72 -41.89
C ILE A 553 -70.95 4.44 -41.92
N GLY A 554 -70.99 5.67 -42.45
CA GLY A 554 -72.21 6.45 -42.61
C GLY A 554 -73.23 5.79 -43.54
N SER A 555 -72.79 5.14 -44.62
CA SER A 555 -73.66 4.41 -45.54
C SER A 555 -74.18 3.10 -44.93
N VAL A 556 -73.35 2.38 -44.15
CA VAL A 556 -73.79 1.22 -43.37
C VAL A 556 -74.89 1.60 -42.39
N ALA A 557 -74.86 2.78 -41.77
CA ALA A 557 -75.92 3.27 -40.86
C ALA A 557 -77.32 3.30 -41.51
N PHE A 558 -77.43 3.40 -42.84
CA PHE A 558 -78.72 3.33 -43.55
C PHE A 558 -79.29 1.90 -43.63
N ALA A 559 -78.43 0.88 -43.49
CA ALA A 559 -78.80 -0.54 -43.60
C ALA A 559 -79.04 -1.24 -42.24
N VAL A 560 -78.79 -0.58 -41.11
CA VAL A 560 -78.92 -1.17 -39.76
C VAL A 560 -80.15 -0.66 -39.01
N LYS A 561 -80.61 -1.41 -38.01
CA LYS A 561 -81.78 -1.07 -37.17
C LYS A 561 -81.59 0.29 -36.46
N ASN A 562 -82.71 1.00 -36.24
CA ASN A 562 -82.71 2.38 -35.73
C ASN A 562 -82.00 2.58 -34.38
N ASP A 563 -81.98 1.56 -33.52
CA ASP A 563 -81.33 1.54 -32.21
C ASP A 563 -79.80 1.50 -32.28
N GLN A 564 -79.20 1.00 -33.38
CA GLN A 564 -77.75 0.95 -33.58
C GLN A 564 -77.20 2.17 -34.35
N LYS A 565 -78.06 2.96 -35.00
CA LYS A 565 -77.66 4.11 -35.83
C LYS A 565 -76.86 5.19 -35.08
N PRO A 566 -77.18 5.60 -33.84
CA PRO A 566 -76.41 6.64 -33.14
C PRO A 566 -74.95 6.22 -32.90
N PHE A 567 -74.71 4.95 -32.59
CA PHE A 567 -73.38 4.41 -32.36
C PHE A 567 -72.56 4.37 -33.65
N ILE A 568 -73.17 3.92 -34.76
CA ILE A 568 -72.52 3.85 -36.08
C ILE A 568 -72.23 5.26 -36.62
N LEU A 569 -73.18 6.19 -36.52
CA LEU A 569 -72.98 7.59 -36.91
C LEU A 569 -71.94 8.30 -36.02
N GLY A 570 -71.87 7.95 -34.73
CA GLY A 570 -70.78 8.37 -33.84
C GLY A 570 -69.41 7.93 -34.35
N GLY A 571 -69.29 6.68 -34.85
CA GLY A 571 -68.10 6.20 -35.54
C GLY A 571 -67.74 7.03 -36.77
N ALA A 572 -68.71 7.33 -37.65
CA ALA A 572 -68.47 8.16 -38.83
C ALA A 572 -68.02 9.59 -38.47
N ALA A 573 -68.59 10.18 -37.40
CA ALA A 573 -68.19 11.49 -36.91
C ALA A 573 -66.73 11.50 -36.41
N VAL A 574 -66.30 10.44 -35.70
CA VAL A 574 -64.90 10.29 -35.23
C VAL A 574 -63.92 10.35 -36.41
N TYR A 575 -64.18 9.60 -37.49
CA TYR A 575 -63.32 9.59 -38.68
C TYR A 575 -63.37 10.91 -39.46
N THR A 576 -64.49 11.64 -39.42
CA THR A 576 -64.61 12.96 -40.06
C THR A 576 -63.75 14.00 -39.33
N VAL A 577 -63.80 14.01 -37.99
CA VAL A 577 -63.01 14.93 -37.16
C VAL A 577 -61.52 14.64 -37.30
N SER A 578 -61.12 13.38 -37.24
CA SER A 578 -59.71 13.00 -37.37
C SER A 578 -59.15 13.25 -38.77
N GLY A 579 -59.92 12.97 -39.83
CA GLY A 579 -59.57 13.35 -41.20
C GLY A 579 -59.39 14.87 -41.37
N GLY A 580 -60.25 15.66 -40.73
CA GLY A 580 -60.13 17.13 -40.69
C GLY A 580 -58.85 17.61 -39.99
N VAL A 581 -58.48 17.01 -38.85
CA VAL A 581 -57.24 17.33 -38.13
C VAL A 581 -56.00 17.03 -38.99
N LEU A 582 -55.95 15.86 -39.64
CA LEU A 582 -54.84 15.49 -40.53
C LEU A 582 -54.73 16.44 -41.73
N PHE A 583 -55.85 16.88 -42.29
CA PHE A 583 -55.88 17.88 -43.36
C PHE A 583 -55.34 19.25 -42.91
N LEU A 584 -55.68 19.70 -41.70
CA LEU A 584 -55.15 20.94 -41.14
C LEU A 584 -53.62 20.85 -40.90
N GLN A 585 -53.13 19.72 -40.40
CA GLN A 585 -51.70 19.48 -40.22
C GLN A 585 -50.93 19.50 -41.55
N LYS A 586 -51.51 18.92 -42.61
CA LYS A 586 -50.95 19.03 -43.97
C LYS A 586 -50.85 20.50 -44.41
N LYS A 587 -51.92 21.28 -44.22
CA LYS A 587 -51.96 22.71 -44.60
C LYS A 587 -50.91 23.50 -43.83
N GLN A 588 -50.67 23.20 -42.56
CA GLN A 588 -49.62 23.80 -41.75
C GLN A 588 -48.23 23.54 -42.37
N LEU A 589 -47.93 22.28 -42.74
CA LEU A 589 -46.67 21.96 -43.42
C LEU A 589 -46.53 22.63 -44.79
N THR A 590 -47.62 22.91 -45.51
CA THR A 590 -47.59 23.61 -46.81
C THR A 590 -47.19 25.08 -46.68
N ASN A 591 -47.43 25.67 -45.50
CA ASN A 591 -47.11 27.07 -45.22
C ASN A 591 -45.73 27.25 -44.57
N LEU A 592 -45.04 26.16 -44.26
CA LEU A 592 -43.61 26.12 -43.92
C LEU A 592 -42.80 25.94 -45.20
#